data_AF-A0A3M6W9P0-F1
#
_entry.id   AF-A0A3M6W9P0-F1
#
_cell.length_a   1.000
_cell.length_b   1.000
_cell.length_c   1.000
_cell.angle_alpha   90.00
_cell.angle_beta   90.00
_cell.angle_gamma   90.00
#
_symmetry.space_group_name_H-M   'P 1'
#
loop_
_entity.id
_entity.type
_entity.pdbx_description
1 polymer ?
#
loop_
_entity_poly.entity_id
_entity_poly.type
_entity_poly.pdbx_seq_one_letter_code
_entity_poly.pdbx_strand_id
1 'polypeptide(L)'
;SVVGFFAGTVANALGIKIALSFGGLGYAVYVSSYLCYNHTESYGYIVFAGFFLGCCAGVLWSAQGAIMMSYPPEKEKGRYISWFWIIFNMGGVIGSLVPLGQNIHVTTDSTVSDGTYIGFLVLTVAGAILAWTLVDGTHVVRKDGSRIIMMKNPTWKTELLGLWETLWSDPYIILLWPMFFSSNWFYTYQFNDVNLAQFNTRTRALNSTLYWSAQIIGAIVFGFSLDFHKLRRTIRAKIAWTALLVLTMAVWGGGYAFQLRYTRAEATQEDYVKMD
;
A
#
# COMPACT_ATOMS: atom_id res chain seq x y z
N SER A 1 -8.50 10.31 -1.88
CA SER A 1 -8.09 11.47 -1.07
C SER A 1 -7.89 12.71 -1.92
N VAL A 2 -8.54 13.83 -1.58
CA VAL A 2 -8.32 15.16 -2.20
C VAL A 2 -6.87 15.62 -2.00
N VAL A 3 -6.27 15.26 -0.86
CA VAL A 3 -4.87 15.57 -0.53
C VAL A 3 -3.87 14.94 -1.51
N GLY A 4 -4.24 13.86 -2.19
CA GLY A 4 -3.37 13.22 -3.20
C GLY A 4 -3.01 14.16 -4.36
N PHE A 5 -3.91 15.06 -4.75
CA PHE A 5 -3.65 16.05 -5.81
C PHE A 5 -2.58 17.07 -5.40
N PHE A 6 -2.54 17.44 -4.12
CA PHE A 6 -1.58 18.41 -3.57
C PHE A 6 -0.34 17.75 -2.96
N ALA A 7 -0.40 16.45 -2.71
CA ALA A 7 0.64 15.70 -2.02
C ALA A 7 1.96 15.67 -2.79
N GLY A 8 1.93 15.64 -4.12
CA GLY A 8 3.13 15.75 -4.96
C GLY A 8 3.86 17.08 -4.73
N THR A 9 3.10 18.18 -4.76
CA THR A 9 3.61 19.53 -4.49
C THR A 9 4.14 19.69 -3.08
N VAL A 10 3.45 19.13 -2.09
CA VAL A 10 3.88 19.17 -0.70
C VAL A 10 5.15 18.33 -0.49
N ALA A 11 5.23 17.14 -1.08
CA ALA A 11 6.42 16.29 -1.00
C ALA A 11 7.65 16.93 -1.67
N ASN A 12 7.44 17.58 -2.82
CA ASN A 12 8.50 18.30 -3.54
C ASN A 12 8.98 19.54 -2.75
N ALA A 13 8.08 20.27 -2.10
CA ALA A 13 8.40 21.46 -1.31
C ALA A 13 9.12 21.12 0.02
N LEU A 14 8.58 20.17 0.78
CA LEU A 14 9.12 19.76 2.10
C LEU A 14 10.38 18.89 1.99
N GLY A 15 10.60 18.28 0.84
CA GLY A 15 11.67 17.33 0.61
C GLY A 15 11.31 15.92 1.10
N ILE A 16 11.97 14.93 0.51
CA ILE A 16 11.66 13.51 0.70
C ILE A 16 11.75 13.09 2.18
N LYS A 17 12.76 13.55 2.92
CA LYS A 17 12.95 13.14 4.32
C LYS A 17 11.76 13.54 5.19
N ILE A 18 11.37 14.81 5.12
CA ILE A 18 10.26 15.35 5.92
C ILE A 18 8.94 14.72 5.47
N ALA A 19 8.76 14.51 4.16
CA ALA A 19 7.58 13.84 3.62
C ALA A 19 7.42 12.41 4.16
N LEU A 20 8.51 11.62 4.22
CA LEU A 20 8.48 10.26 4.76
C LEU A 20 8.24 10.24 6.27
N SER A 21 8.91 11.11 7.03
CA SER A 21 8.72 11.21 8.49
C SER A 21 7.32 11.67 8.86
N PHE A 22 6.76 12.62 8.11
CA PHE A 22 5.39 13.09 8.29
C PHE A 22 4.37 11.99 8.00
N GLY A 23 4.65 11.15 6.99
CA GLY A 23 3.92 9.91 6.75
C GLY A 23 3.93 8.97 7.95
N GLY A 24 5.12 8.68 8.50
CA GLY A 24 5.30 7.82 9.67
C GLY A 24 4.54 8.30 10.91
N LEU A 25 4.51 9.63 11.15
CA LEU A 25 3.71 10.22 12.22
C LEU A 25 2.21 9.98 12.03
N GLY A 26 1.69 10.11 10.80
CA GLY A 26 0.29 9.81 10.50
C GLY A 26 -0.10 8.37 10.82
N TYR A 27 0.77 7.41 10.45
CA TYR A 27 0.57 6.00 10.79
C TYR A 27 0.65 5.75 12.30
N ALA A 28 1.57 6.42 13.02
CA ALA A 28 1.67 6.29 14.47
C ALA A 28 0.41 6.79 15.19
N VAL A 29 -0.11 7.96 14.80
CA VAL A 29 -1.36 8.53 15.36
C VAL A 29 -2.57 7.63 15.08
N TYR A 30 -2.59 6.97 13.93
CA TYR A 30 -3.64 6.02 13.59
C TYR A 30 -3.60 4.77 14.47
N VAL A 31 -2.41 4.17 14.66
CA VAL A 31 -2.24 3.00 15.55
C VAL A 31 -2.58 3.37 17.00
N SER A 32 -2.16 4.55 17.49
CA SER A 32 -2.52 5.00 18.84
C SER A 32 -4.02 5.26 19.01
N SER A 33 -4.73 5.63 17.93
CA SER A 33 -6.18 5.78 17.97
C SER A 33 -6.93 4.47 18.23
N TYR A 34 -6.46 3.36 17.66
CA TYR A 34 -7.04 2.05 17.94
C TYR A 34 -6.76 1.56 19.35
N LEU A 35 -5.54 1.80 19.86
CA LEU A 35 -5.20 1.49 21.24
C LEU A 35 -6.10 2.28 22.21
N CYS A 36 -6.29 3.58 21.97
CA CYS A 36 -7.16 4.41 22.78
C CYS A 36 -8.63 3.95 22.69
N TYR A 37 -9.09 3.58 21.50
CA TYR A 37 -10.44 3.08 21.28
C TYR A 37 -10.74 1.79 22.05
N ASN A 38 -9.78 0.86 22.16
CA ASN A 38 -9.95 -0.35 22.97
C ASN A 38 -10.24 -0.05 24.46
N HIS A 39 -9.83 1.11 24.98
CA HIS A 39 -10.02 1.47 26.39
C HIS A 39 -11.09 2.52 26.64
N THR A 40 -11.35 3.41 25.68
CA THR A 40 -12.26 4.56 25.85
C THR A 40 -13.42 4.60 24.87
N GLU A 41 -13.46 3.69 23.88
CA GLU A 41 -14.48 3.62 22.82
C GLU A 41 -14.73 4.96 22.10
N SER A 42 -13.73 5.86 22.10
CA SER A 42 -13.87 7.21 21.56
C SER A 42 -13.76 7.20 20.05
N TYR A 43 -14.91 7.17 19.37
CA TYR A 43 -15.01 7.24 17.91
C TYR A 43 -14.40 8.52 17.32
N GLY A 44 -14.49 9.64 18.03
CA GLY A 44 -14.00 10.94 17.55
C GLY A 44 -12.50 10.93 17.25
N TYR A 45 -11.71 10.22 18.07
CA TYR A 45 -10.26 10.14 17.86
C TYR A 45 -9.90 9.27 16.65
N ILE A 46 -10.60 8.15 16.42
CA ILE A 46 -10.41 7.33 15.21
C ILE A 46 -10.71 8.13 13.95
N VAL A 47 -11.81 8.88 13.93
CA VAL A 47 -12.21 9.67 12.74
C VAL A 47 -11.16 10.74 12.44
N PHE A 48 -10.69 11.47 13.45
CA PHE A 48 -9.62 12.44 13.28
C PHE A 48 -8.31 11.78 12.82
N ALA A 49 -7.92 10.67 13.44
CA ALA A 49 -6.70 9.95 13.09
C ALA A 49 -6.75 9.40 11.66
N GLY A 50 -7.91 8.92 11.20
CA GLY A 50 -8.12 8.49 9.82
C GLY A 50 -8.02 9.65 8.82
N PHE A 51 -8.59 10.82 9.14
CA PHE A 51 -8.43 12.02 8.32
C PHE A 51 -6.96 12.45 8.24
N PHE A 52 -6.28 12.54 9.38
CA PHE A 52 -4.87 12.92 9.47
C PHE A 52 -3.97 11.94 8.72
N LEU A 53 -4.19 10.63 8.90
CA LEU A 53 -3.51 9.59 8.15
C LEU A 53 -3.71 9.76 6.64
N GLY A 54 -4.93 10.06 6.19
CA GLY A 54 -5.22 10.30 4.77
C GLY A 54 -4.38 11.45 4.18
N CYS A 55 -4.14 12.50 4.96
CA CYS A 55 -3.26 13.61 4.59
C CYS A 55 -1.79 13.18 4.51
N CYS A 56 -1.30 12.51 5.55
CA CYS A 56 0.08 12.06 5.67
C CYS A 56 0.45 10.97 4.64
N ALA A 57 -0.45 10.01 4.42
CA ALA A 57 -0.26 8.91 3.48
C ALA A 57 -0.16 9.41 2.04
N GLY A 58 -0.96 10.41 1.66
CA GLY A 58 -0.84 11.05 0.34
C GLY A 58 0.58 11.57 0.09
N VAL A 59 1.13 12.32 1.06
CA VAL A 59 2.48 12.90 0.97
C VAL A 59 3.56 11.80 0.95
N LEU A 60 3.42 10.77 1.79
CA LEU A 60 4.36 9.64 1.85
C LEU A 60 4.41 8.88 0.53
N TRP A 61 3.25 8.52 -0.04
CA TRP A 61 3.20 7.75 -1.29
C TRP A 61 3.65 8.58 -2.50
N SER A 62 3.37 9.88 -2.52
CA SER A 62 3.92 10.78 -3.55
C SER A 62 5.45 10.88 -3.48
N ALA A 63 6.01 11.04 -2.28
CA ALA A 63 7.47 11.04 -2.09
C ALA A 63 8.09 9.69 -2.47
N GLN A 64 7.45 8.59 -2.08
CA GLN A 64 7.88 7.23 -2.43
C GLN A 64 7.85 7.01 -3.95
N GLY A 65 6.79 7.43 -4.64
CA GLY A 65 6.68 7.33 -6.09
C GLY A 65 7.79 8.10 -6.81
N ALA A 66 8.09 9.31 -6.33
CA ALA A 66 9.20 10.11 -6.84
C ALA A 66 10.57 9.42 -6.67
N ILE A 67 10.84 8.83 -5.50
CA ILE A 67 12.06 8.03 -5.24
C ILE A 67 12.12 6.83 -6.19
N MET A 68 11.03 6.08 -6.29
CA MET A 68 10.96 4.85 -7.07
C MET A 68 11.16 5.09 -8.57
N MET A 69 10.78 6.26 -9.07
CA MET A 69 10.98 6.63 -10.48
C MET A 69 12.36 7.24 -10.76
N SER A 70 12.97 7.91 -9.77
CA SER A 70 14.21 8.69 -9.94
C SER A 70 15.48 7.95 -9.51
N TYR A 71 15.41 7.02 -8.55
CA TYR A 71 16.58 6.33 -8.00
C TYR A 71 17.10 5.22 -8.92
N PRO A 72 16.25 4.36 -9.52
CA PRO A 72 16.73 3.24 -10.32
C PRO A 72 17.29 3.68 -11.68
N PRO A 73 18.40 3.08 -12.16
CA PRO A 73 18.82 3.22 -13.54
C PRO A 73 17.81 2.56 -14.49
N GLU A 74 17.65 3.09 -15.71
CA GLU A 74 16.57 2.65 -16.63
C GLU A 74 16.54 1.14 -16.91
N LYS A 75 17.71 0.52 -16.92
CA LYS A 75 17.91 -0.91 -17.16
C LYS A 75 17.43 -1.83 -16.02
N GLU A 76 17.20 -1.30 -14.82
CA GLU A 76 16.84 -2.08 -13.62
C GLU A 76 15.61 -1.49 -12.90
N LYS A 77 14.81 -0.66 -13.59
CA LYS A 77 13.59 -0.05 -13.02
C LYS A 77 12.61 -1.12 -12.49
N GLY A 78 12.40 -2.21 -13.23
CA GLY A 78 11.49 -3.29 -12.83
C GLY A 78 11.92 -3.98 -11.54
N ARG A 79 13.21 -4.30 -11.44
CA ARG A 79 13.81 -4.94 -10.26
C ARG A 79 13.78 -4.07 -9.02
N TYR A 80 14.07 -2.77 -9.13
CA TYR A 80 13.98 -1.86 -7.97
C TYR A 80 12.54 -1.70 -7.46
N ILE A 81 11.57 -1.57 -8.39
CA ILE A 81 10.14 -1.57 -8.05
C ILE A 81 9.77 -2.88 -7.36
N SER A 82 10.24 -4.02 -7.88
CA SER A 82 10.01 -5.33 -7.28
C SER A 82 10.57 -5.42 -5.85
N TRP A 83 11.81 -4.98 -5.61
CA TRP A 83 12.41 -5.00 -4.28
C TRP A 83 11.62 -4.16 -3.28
N PHE A 84 11.16 -2.97 -3.70
CA PHE A 84 10.32 -2.13 -2.86
C PHE A 84 9.04 -2.88 -2.43
N TRP A 85 8.32 -3.45 -3.39
CA TRP A 85 7.08 -4.19 -3.08
C TRP A 85 7.33 -5.46 -2.27
N ILE A 86 8.45 -6.17 -2.48
CA ILE A 86 8.82 -7.33 -1.66
C ILE A 86 9.02 -6.91 -0.20
N ILE A 87 9.79 -5.85 0.06
CA ILE A 87 10.04 -5.36 1.42
C ILE A 87 8.74 -4.86 2.06
N PHE A 88 7.95 -4.08 1.31
CA PHE A 88 6.67 -3.56 1.78
C PHE A 88 5.70 -4.69 2.18
N ASN A 89 5.51 -5.67 1.30
CA ASN A 89 4.62 -6.81 1.55
C ASN A 89 5.16 -7.72 2.66
N MET A 90 6.48 -7.84 2.81
CA MET A 90 7.07 -8.57 3.94
C MET A 90 6.75 -7.89 5.28
N GLY A 91 6.63 -6.56 5.32
CA GLY A 91 6.06 -5.84 6.47
C GLY A 91 4.63 -6.28 6.78
N GLY A 92 3.79 -6.47 5.75
CA GLY A 92 2.44 -7.02 5.88
C GLY A 92 2.41 -8.48 6.36
N VAL A 93 3.34 -9.31 5.89
CA VAL A 93 3.53 -10.69 6.38
C VAL A 93 3.85 -10.69 7.87
N ILE A 94 4.85 -9.92 8.31
CA ILE A 94 5.21 -9.82 9.73
C ILE A 94 4.03 -9.27 10.54
N GLY A 95 3.35 -8.24 10.03
CA GLY A 95 2.19 -7.62 10.67
C GLY A 95 0.98 -8.55 10.80
N SER A 96 0.82 -9.54 9.92
CA SER A 96 -0.23 -10.57 10.02
C SER A 96 0.20 -11.78 10.86
N LEU A 97 1.49 -12.12 10.88
CA LEU A 97 2.02 -13.22 11.69
C LEU A 97 1.95 -12.95 13.19
N VAL A 98 2.13 -11.71 13.64
CA VAL A 98 2.02 -11.34 15.08
C VAL A 98 0.62 -11.66 15.64
N PRO A 99 -0.49 -11.15 15.07
CA PRO A 99 -1.82 -11.51 15.53
C PRO A 99 -2.15 -12.99 15.26
N LEU A 100 -1.63 -13.60 14.18
CA LEU A 100 -1.81 -15.04 13.95
C LEU A 100 -1.22 -15.88 15.09
N GLY A 101 0.01 -15.59 15.49
CA GLY A 101 0.70 -16.30 16.57
C GLY A 101 0.03 -16.09 17.94
N GLN A 102 -0.47 -14.89 18.20
CA GLN A 102 -1.19 -14.60 19.45
C GLN A 102 -2.59 -15.24 19.52
N ASN A 103 -3.28 -15.37 18.39
CA ASN A 103 -4.64 -15.91 18.34
C ASN A 103 -4.69 -17.40 17.94
N ILE A 104 -3.54 -18.08 17.80
CA ILE A 104 -3.47 -19.47 17.33
C ILE A 104 -4.21 -20.45 18.25
N HIS A 105 -4.32 -20.13 19.54
CA HIS A 105 -5.01 -20.94 20.56
C HIS A 105 -6.32 -20.32 21.08
N VAL A 106 -6.70 -19.12 20.62
CA VAL A 106 -7.92 -18.44 21.10
C VAL A 106 -9.10 -18.82 20.20
N THR A 107 -10.16 -19.41 20.78
CA THR A 107 -11.37 -19.90 20.10
C THR A 107 -12.50 -18.87 20.02
N THR A 108 -12.36 -17.74 20.70
CA THR A 108 -13.31 -16.62 20.70
C THR A 108 -12.80 -15.48 19.81
N ASP A 109 -13.69 -14.69 19.20
CA ASP A 109 -13.34 -13.48 18.44
C ASP A 109 -12.74 -12.44 19.41
N SER A 110 -11.44 -12.55 19.69
CA SER A 110 -10.72 -11.64 20.56
C SER A 110 -10.19 -10.44 19.79
N THR A 111 -10.38 -9.26 20.38
CA THR A 111 -9.71 -8.04 19.94
C THR A 111 -8.19 -8.22 20.01
N VAL A 112 -7.48 -7.56 19.09
CA VAL A 112 -6.01 -7.60 19.06
C VAL A 112 -5.47 -7.05 20.39
N SER A 113 -4.51 -7.75 20.99
CA SER A 113 -3.97 -7.38 22.30
C SER A 113 -3.35 -5.98 22.29
N ASP A 114 -3.47 -5.24 23.40
CA ASP A 114 -2.88 -3.91 23.56
C ASP A 114 -1.37 -3.93 23.33
N GLY A 115 -0.70 -5.02 23.74
CA GLY A 115 0.73 -5.24 23.50
C GLY A 115 1.10 -5.25 22.01
N THR A 116 0.22 -5.72 21.14
CA THR A 116 0.43 -5.70 19.68
C THR A 116 0.26 -4.30 19.10
N TYR A 117 -0.73 -3.53 19.55
CA TYR A 117 -0.86 -2.13 19.17
C TYR A 117 0.34 -1.30 19.63
N ILE A 118 0.82 -1.50 20.86
CA ILE A 118 2.03 -0.84 21.38
C ILE A 118 3.26 -1.25 20.57
N GLY A 119 3.42 -2.54 20.24
CA GLY A 119 4.51 -3.03 19.40
C GLY A 119 4.52 -2.38 18.02
N PHE A 120 3.38 -2.30 17.35
CA PHE A 120 3.25 -1.62 16.06
C PHE A 120 3.49 -0.12 16.17
N LEU A 121 3.06 0.52 17.26
CA LEU A 121 3.31 1.94 17.50
C LEU A 121 4.81 2.22 17.61
N VAL A 122 5.54 1.43 18.42
CA VAL A 122 6.99 1.56 18.58
C VAL A 122 7.71 1.33 17.25
N LEU A 123 7.33 0.29 16.49
CA LEU A 123 7.92 0.02 15.18
C LEU A 123 7.67 1.16 14.18
N THR A 124 6.46 1.74 14.19
CA THR A 124 6.10 2.85 13.29
C THR A 124 6.87 4.12 13.63
N VAL A 125 7.01 4.44 14.92
CA VAL A 125 7.81 5.59 15.40
C VAL A 125 9.29 5.38 15.11
N ALA A 126 9.82 4.18 15.34
CA ALA A 126 11.20 3.84 14.97
C ALA A 126 11.43 3.99 13.46
N GLY A 127 10.49 3.55 12.63
CA GLY A 127 10.51 3.77 11.18
C GLY A 127 10.51 5.25 10.80
N ALA A 128 9.70 6.07 11.49
CA ALA A 128 9.69 7.52 11.29
C ALA A 128 11.03 8.17 11.69
N ILE A 129 11.68 7.70 12.75
CA ILE A 129 13.03 8.18 13.15
C ILE A 129 14.09 7.74 12.14
N LEU A 130 14.03 6.50 11.65
CA LEU A 130 14.91 6.02 10.59
C LEU A 130 14.73 6.80 9.28
N ALA A 131 13.54 7.35 9.01
CA ALA A 131 13.34 8.24 7.87
C ALA A 131 14.23 9.50 7.92
N TRP A 132 14.62 9.97 9.11
CA TRP A 132 15.55 11.09 9.27
C TRP A 132 17.01 10.73 8.98
N THR A 133 17.39 9.45 9.12
CA THR A 133 18.76 8.99 8.83
C THR A 133 19.00 8.77 7.34
N LEU A 134 17.95 8.83 6.51
CA LEU A 134 18.10 8.77 5.06
C LEU A 134 18.91 9.95 4.52
N VAL A 135 19.73 9.66 3.52
CA VAL A 135 20.45 10.65 2.72
C VAL A 135 19.44 11.43 1.88
N ASP A 136 19.63 12.75 1.76
CA ASP A 136 18.77 13.57 0.92
C ASP A 136 18.92 13.13 -0.54
N GLY A 137 17.82 13.01 -1.29
CA GLY A 137 17.87 12.45 -2.64
C GLY A 137 18.73 13.26 -3.62
N THR A 138 19.01 14.53 -3.30
CA THR A 138 19.98 15.42 -3.98
C THR A 138 21.44 15.01 -3.80
N HIS A 139 21.75 14.30 -2.72
CA HIS A 139 23.09 13.81 -2.36
C HIS A 139 23.26 12.32 -2.66
N VAL A 140 22.22 11.66 -3.18
CA VAL A 140 22.30 10.26 -3.61
C VAL A 140 23.06 10.20 -4.93
N VAL A 141 24.24 9.60 -4.88
CA VAL A 141 25.07 9.28 -6.04
C VAL A 141 24.76 7.83 -6.44
N ARG A 142 24.32 7.62 -7.67
CA ARG A 142 24.10 6.28 -8.22
C ARG A 142 25.42 5.52 -8.33
N LYS A 143 25.36 4.19 -8.45
CA LYS A 143 26.56 3.33 -8.64
C LYS A 143 27.40 3.69 -9.87
N ASP A 144 26.81 4.37 -10.84
CA ASP A 144 27.47 4.86 -12.06
C ASP A 144 28.09 6.27 -11.90
N GLY A 145 28.04 6.87 -10.71
CA GLY A 145 28.54 8.22 -10.44
C GLY A 145 27.57 9.34 -10.85
N SER A 146 26.42 9.02 -11.46
CA SER A 146 25.41 10.02 -11.82
C SER A 146 24.63 10.49 -10.59
N ARG A 147 24.33 11.78 -10.54
CA ARG A 147 23.46 12.37 -9.50
C ARG A 147 22.01 12.25 -9.91
N ILE A 148 21.14 12.02 -8.93
CA ILE A 148 19.69 12.02 -9.15
C ILE A 148 19.24 13.46 -9.37
N ILE A 149 18.82 13.78 -10.60
CA ILE A 149 18.20 15.06 -10.92
C ILE A 149 16.74 14.97 -10.47
N MET A 150 16.46 15.37 -9.23
CA MET A 150 15.10 15.72 -8.84
C MET A 150 14.81 17.12 -9.38
N MET A 151 13.93 17.22 -10.37
CA MET A 151 13.44 18.52 -10.83
C MET A 151 12.61 19.13 -9.71
N LYS A 152 13.24 20.00 -8.92
CA LYS A 152 12.54 20.78 -7.91
C LYS A 152 11.78 21.89 -8.63
N ASN A 153 10.47 21.72 -8.82
CA ASN A 153 9.65 22.83 -9.30
C ASN A 153 9.74 23.98 -8.28
N PRO A 154 10.07 25.21 -8.72
CA PRO A 154 10.48 26.27 -7.81
C PRO A 154 9.35 26.84 -6.95
N THR A 155 8.08 26.70 -7.36
CA THR A 155 6.94 27.16 -6.57
C THR A 155 5.72 26.24 -6.68
N TRP A 156 4.95 26.17 -5.59
CA TRP A 156 3.64 25.49 -5.51
C TRP A 156 2.64 25.91 -6.60
N LYS A 157 2.64 27.20 -6.98
CA LYS A 157 1.78 27.72 -8.05
C LYS A 157 2.19 27.20 -9.43
N THR A 158 3.50 27.21 -9.75
CA THR A 158 4.00 26.69 -11.02
C THR A 158 3.80 25.19 -11.14
N GLU A 159 3.86 24.46 -10.03
CA GLU A 159 3.61 23.01 -10.04
C GLU A 159 2.13 22.68 -10.24
N LEU A 160 1.21 23.40 -9.59
CA LEU A 160 -0.23 23.20 -9.78
C LEU A 160 -0.67 23.60 -11.20
N LEU A 161 -0.12 24.70 -11.73
CA LEU A 161 -0.34 25.11 -13.13
C LEU A 161 0.23 24.08 -14.11
N GLY A 162 1.46 23.59 -13.87
CA GLY A 162 2.06 22.54 -14.70
C GLY A 162 1.28 21.22 -14.65
N LEU A 163 0.73 20.86 -13.49
CA LEU A 163 -0.16 19.69 -13.37
C LEU A 163 -1.44 19.90 -14.19
N TRP A 164 -2.05 21.09 -14.11
CA TRP A 164 -3.23 21.43 -14.89
C TRP A 164 -2.97 21.41 -16.40
N GLU A 165 -1.85 22.01 -16.83
CA GLU A 165 -1.41 21.97 -18.22
C GLU A 165 -1.17 20.54 -18.69
N THR A 166 -0.54 19.70 -17.87
CA THR A 166 -0.31 18.28 -18.21
C THR A 166 -1.63 17.50 -18.34
N LEU A 167 -2.59 17.73 -17.43
CA LEU A 167 -3.90 17.08 -17.52
C LEU A 167 -4.67 17.49 -18.79
N TRP A 168 -4.44 18.72 -19.28
CA TRP A 168 -5.06 19.21 -20.50
C TRP A 168 -4.31 18.77 -21.78
N SER A 169 -2.98 18.77 -21.75
CA SER A 169 -2.15 18.38 -22.90
C SER A 169 -2.18 16.88 -23.16
N ASP A 170 -2.27 16.09 -22.08
CA ASP A 170 -2.17 14.64 -22.10
C ASP A 170 -3.48 13.98 -21.62
N PRO A 171 -4.55 13.99 -22.44
CA PRO A 171 -5.86 13.44 -22.04
C PRO A 171 -5.83 11.93 -21.75
N TYR A 172 -4.77 11.22 -22.17
CA TYR A 172 -4.58 9.81 -21.80
C TYR A 172 -4.46 9.62 -20.28
N ILE A 173 -4.02 10.63 -19.52
CA ILE A 173 -3.94 10.55 -18.05
C ILE A 173 -5.34 10.40 -17.45
N ILE A 174 -6.34 11.08 -18.01
CA ILE A 174 -7.74 10.98 -17.58
C ILE A 174 -8.27 9.58 -17.89
N LEU A 175 -7.90 9.00 -19.04
CA LEU A 175 -8.27 7.64 -19.41
C LEU A 175 -7.64 6.56 -18.51
N LEU A 176 -6.59 6.89 -17.74
CA LEU A 176 -6.00 6.00 -16.74
C LEU A 176 -6.75 6.01 -15.40
N TRP A 177 -7.69 6.93 -15.18
CA TRP A 177 -8.42 7.02 -13.91
C TRP A 177 -9.14 5.71 -13.54
N PRO A 178 -9.85 5.00 -14.45
CA PRO A 178 -10.44 3.71 -14.12
C PRO A 178 -9.41 2.69 -13.60
N MET A 179 -8.19 2.71 -14.16
CA MET A 179 -7.09 1.86 -13.71
C MET A 179 -6.62 2.23 -12.30
N PHE A 180 -6.51 3.53 -11.99
CA PHE A 180 -6.13 3.99 -10.65
C PHE A 180 -7.19 3.61 -9.60
N PHE A 181 -8.47 3.72 -9.94
CA PHE A 181 -9.56 3.32 -9.05
C PHE A 181 -9.54 1.82 -8.76
N SER A 182 -9.37 1.00 -9.80
CA SER A 182 -9.29 -0.46 -9.69
C SER A 182 -8.11 -0.95 -8.82
N SER A 183 -7.05 -0.15 -8.69
CA SER A 183 -5.82 -0.55 -7.99
C SER A 183 -5.96 -0.67 -6.46
N ASN A 184 -6.98 -0.06 -5.85
CA ASN A 184 -7.14 -0.10 -4.39
C ASN A 184 -8.52 -0.58 -3.91
N TRP A 185 -9.54 -0.59 -4.77
CA TRP A 185 -10.88 -1.01 -4.39
C TRP A 185 -10.95 -2.43 -3.79
N PHE A 186 -10.16 -3.35 -4.35
CA PHE A 186 -10.23 -4.77 -3.99
C PHE A 186 -9.77 -5.07 -2.56
N TYR A 187 -8.92 -4.23 -1.96
CA TYR A 187 -8.45 -4.42 -0.58
C TYR A 187 -9.62 -4.42 0.40
N THR A 188 -10.50 -3.42 0.29
CA THR A 188 -11.65 -3.27 1.21
C THR A 188 -12.61 -4.44 1.06
N TYR A 189 -12.92 -4.83 -0.19
CA TYR A 189 -13.80 -5.97 -0.47
C TYR A 189 -13.20 -7.29 0.08
N GLN A 190 -11.95 -7.59 -0.25
CA GLN A 190 -11.30 -8.84 0.12
C GLN A 190 -11.11 -8.97 1.64
N PHE A 191 -10.68 -7.90 2.32
CA PHE A 191 -10.41 -7.94 3.76
C PHE A 191 -11.67 -7.71 4.63
N ASN A 192 -12.58 -6.82 4.25
CA ASN A 192 -13.72 -6.44 5.09
C ASN A 192 -15.06 -7.06 4.69
N ASP A 193 -15.30 -7.40 3.42
CA ASP A 193 -16.60 -7.97 3.01
C ASP A 193 -16.55 -9.48 2.80
N VAL A 194 -15.40 -10.03 2.38
CA VAL A 194 -15.20 -11.47 2.23
C VAL A 194 -14.55 -12.06 3.47
N ASN A 195 -13.37 -11.57 3.87
CA ASN A 195 -12.64 -12.15 4.99
C ASN A 195 -13.34 -12.00 6.33
N LEU A 196 -13.75 -10.79 6.68
CA LEU A 196 -14.43 -10.50 7.95
C LEU A 196 -15.78 -11.24 8.09
N ALA A 197 -16.52 -11.39 6.99
CA ALA A 197 -17.86 -11.97 6.99
C ALA A 197 -17.86 -13.51 6.99
N GLN A 198 -16.87 -14.14 6.35
CA GLN A 198 -16.88 -15.59 6.13
C GLN A 198 -15.95 -16.35 7.07
N PHE A 199 -14.85 -15.74 7.53
CA PHE A 199 -13.77 -16.46 8.18
C PHE A 199 -13.57 -16.05 9.63
N ASN A 200 -13.21 -17.03 10.47
CA ASN A 200 -12.86 -16.78 11.88
C ASN A 200 -11.55 -15.95 11.99
N THR A 201 -11.21 -15.47 13.19
CA THR A 201 -9.99 -14.65 13.42
C THR A 201 -8.68 -15.33 12.97
N ARG A 202 -8.57 -16.66 13.07
CA ARG A 202 -7.37 -17.42 12.69
C ARG A 202 -7.24 -17.52 11.17
N THR A 203 -8.32 -17.87 10.50
CA THR A 203 -8.40 -18.08 9.05
C THR A 203 -8.25 -16.75 8.32
N ARG A 204 -8.76 -15.65 8.89
CA ARG A 204 -8.49 -14.28 8.42
C ARG A 204 -7.01 -13.91 8.51
N ALA A 205 -6.35 -14.24 9.62
CA ALA A 205 -4.93 -13.98 9.79
C ALA A 205 -4.10 -14.83 8.82
N LEU A 206 -4.43 -16.10 8.63
CA LEU A 206 -3.80 -16.99 7.64
C LEU A 206 -4.00 -16.48 6.21
N ASN A 207 -5.23 -16.12 5.83
CA ASN A 207 -5.54 -15.58 4.51
C ASN A 207 -4.77 -14.27 4.25
N SER A 208 -4.64 -13.41 5.27
CA SER A 208 -3.81 -12.21 5.19
C SER A 208 -2.34 -12.56 4.94
N THR A 209 -1.78 -13.52 5.66
CA THR A 209 -0.39 -13.96 5.45
C THR A 209 -0.16 -14.57 4.06
N LEU A 210 -1.10 -15.40 3.59
CA LEU A 210 -1.07 -15.97 2.24
C LEU A 210 -1.19 -14.90 1.16
N TYR A 211 -2.07 -13.91 1.36
CA TYR A 211 -2.24 -12.77 0.46
C TYR A 211 -0.93 -12.00 0.29
N TRP A 212 -0.31 -11.56 1.38
CA TRP A 212 0.94 -10.80 1.33
C TRP A 212 2.09 -11.63 0.74
N SER A 213 2.13 -12.93 1.03
CA SER A 213 3.13 -13.86 0.49
C SER A 213 2.96 -14.10 -1.02
N ALA A 214 1.72 -14.29 -1.50
CA ALA A 214 1.41 -14.38 -2.92
C ALA A 214 1.77 -13.08 -3.66
N GLN A 215 1.58 -11.93 -3.01
CA GLN A 215 1.98 -10.63 -3.57
C GLN A 215 3.51 -10.49 -3.69
N ILE A 216 4.29 -11.04 -2.75
CA ILE A 216 5.76 -11.13 -2.86
C ILE A 216 6.15 -11.99 -4.07
N ILE A 217 5.56 -13.18 -4.21
CA ILE A 217 5.83 -14.06 -5.35
C ILE A 217 5.47 -13.37 -6.66
N GLY A 218 4.30 -12.72 -6.73
CA GLY A 218 3.87 -11.95 -7.89
C GLY A 218 4.85 -10.82 -8.24
N ALA A 219 5.30 -10.06 -7.24
CA ALA A 219 6.29 -9.01 -7.43
C ALA A 219 7.60 -9.55 -8.02
N ILE A 220 8.10 -10.70 -7.52
CA ILE A 220 9.29 -11.36 -8.07
C ILE A 220 9.05 -11.81 -9.51
N VAL A 221 7.97 -12.56 -9.76
CA VAL A 221 7.69 -13.13 -11.09
C VAL A 221 7.54 -12.02 -12.12
N PHE A 222 6.69 -11.02 -11.88
CA PHE A 222 6.45 -9.95 -12.84
C PHE A 222 7.61 -8.96 -12.91
N GLY A 223 8.23 -8.61 -11.78
CA GLY A 223 9.37 -7.71 -11.71
C GLY A 223 10.57 -8.21 -12.50
N PHE A 224 10.95 -9.47 -12.31
CA PHE A 224 12.07 -10.08 -13.05
C PHE A 224 11.71 -10.41 -14.50
N SER A 225 10.46 -10.77 -14.78
CA SER A 225 10.00 -11.04 -16.16
C SER A 225 10.06 -9.79 -17.05
N LEU A 226 9.78 -8.61 -16.48
CA LEU A 226 9.86 -7.34 -17.21
C LEU A 226 11.30 -6.97 -17.58
N ASP A 227 12.27 -7.30 -16.72
CA ASP A 227 13.70 -6.99 -16.93
C ASP A 227 14.46 -8.05 -17.76
N PHE A 228 13.82 -9.15 -18.19
CA PHE A 228 14.48 -10.28 -18.90
C PHE A 228 15.10 -9.95 -20.28
N HIS A 229 16.36 -9.47 -20.32
CA HIS A 229 17.07 -8.87 -21.48
C HIS A 229 16.97 -9.55 -22.86
N LYS A 230 16.62 -10.84 -22.96
CA LYS A 230 16.57 -11.59 -24.23
C LYS A 230 15.34 -11.31 -25.11
N LEU A 231 14.26 -10.73 -24.57
CA LEU A 231 13.02 -10.46 -25.32
C LEU A 231 12.86 -8.98 -25.68
N ARG A 232 12.18 -8.63 -26.78
CA ARG A 232 11.88 -7.22 -27.11
C ARG A 232 10.93 -6.61 -26.07
N ARG A 233 11.13 -5.33 -25.69
CA ARG A 233 10.34 -4.62 -24.65
C ARG A 233 8.82 -4.71 -24.88
N THR A 234 8.37 -4.57 -26.13
CA THR A 234 6.95 -4.67 -26.51
C THR A 234 6.38 -6.06 -26.32
N ILE A 235 7.15 -7.11 -26.59
CA ILE A 235 6.72 -8.50 -26.43
C ILE A 235 6.58 -8.84 -24.95
N ARG A 236 7.56 -8.45 -24.12
CA ARG A 236 7.48 -8.66 -22.67
C ARG A 236 6.29 -7.96 -22.04
N ALA A 237 6.05 -6.71 -22.42
CA ALA A 237 4.90 -5.94 -21.94
C ALA A 237 3.57 -6.63 -22.31
N LYS A 238 3.44 -7.13 -23.56
CA LYS A 238 2.25 -7.87 -24.00
C LYS A 238 2.06 -9.19 -23.26
N ILE A 239 3.14 -9.96 -23.04
CA ILE A 239 3.09 -11.23 -22.29
C ILE A 239 2.67 -10.96 -20.85
N ALA A 240 3.33 -10.02 -20.16
CA ALA A 240 3.00 -9.66 -18.79
C ALA A 240 1.55 -9.17 -18.67
N TRP A 241 1.10 -8.32 -19.59
CA TRP A 241 -0.26 -7.82 -19.62
C TRP A 241 -1.28 -8.93 -19.85
N THR A 242 -1.03 -9.84 -20.79
CA THR A 242 -1.94 -10.97 -21.08
C THR A 242 -2.01 -11.93 -19.89
N ALA A 243 -0.87 -12.25 -19.29
CA ALA A 243 -0.80 -13.10 -18.10
C ALA A 243 -1.57 -12.48 -16.92
N LEU A 244 -1.39 -11.18 -16.67
CA LEU A 244 -2.15 -10.45 -15.66
C LEU A 244 -3.65 -10.47 -15.95
N LEU A 245 -4.06 -10.19 -17.19
CA LEU A 245 -5.46 -10.19 -17.58
C LEU A 245 -6.12 -11.56 -17.31
N VAL A 246 -5.49 -12.64 -17.73
CA VAL A 246 -6.01 -14.01 -17.54
C VAL A 246 -6.10 -14.36 -16.06
N LEU A 247 -5.04 -14.07 -15.28
CA LEU A 247 -5.03 -14.33 -13.83
C LEU A 247 -6.10 -13.51 -13.11
N THR A 248 -6.22 -12.23 -13.43
CA THR A 248 -7.26 -11.36 -12.85
C THR A 248 -8.65 -11.89 -13.17
N MET A 249 -8.94 -12.24 -14.42
CA MET A 249 -10.25 -12.79 -14.80
C MET A 249 -10.54 -14.14 -14.13
N ALA A 250 -9.54 -15.01 -14.00
CA ALA A 250 -9.69 -16.29 -13.30
C ALA A 250 -9.98 -16.09 -11.80
N VAL A 251 -9.24 -15.21 -11.13
CA VAL A 251 -9.41 -14.94 -9.69
C VAL A 251 -10.74 -14.26 -9.42
N TRP A 252 -11.11 -13.23 -10.19
CA TRP A 252 -12.39 -12.54 -10.02
C TRP A 252 -13.58 -13.38 -10.46
N GLY A 253 -13.44 -14.19 -11.51
CA GLY A 253 -14.47 -15.15 -11.92
C GLY A 253 -14.71 -16.22 -10.85
N GLY A 254 -13.63 -16.76 -10.26
CA GLY A 254 -13.71 -17.69 -9.13
C GLY A 254 -14.29 -17.03 -7.88
N GLY A 255 -13.87 -15.80 -7.58
CA GLY A 255 -14.41 -14.99 -6.47
C GLY A 255 -15.89 -14.68 -6.64
N TYR A 256 -16.35 -14.37 -7.86
CA TYR A 256 -17.76 -14.17 -8.16
C TYR A 256 -18.58 -15.45 -7.97
N ALA A 257 -18.09 -16.59 -8.45
CA ALA A 257 -18.74 -17.88 -8.23
C ALA A 257 -18.82 -18.28 -6.74
N PHE A 258 -17.84 -17.85 -5.93
CA PHE A 258 -17.85 -18.00 -4.48
C PHE A 258 -18.84 -17.03 -3.81
N GLN A 259 -18.86 -15.77 -4.23
CA GLN A 259 -19.77 -14.74 -3.73
C GLN A 259 -21.24 -15.08 -3.95
N LEU A 260 -21.58 -15.74 -5.08
CA LEU A 260 -22.95 -16.18 -5.36
C LEU A 260 -23.49 -17.19 -4.35
N ARG A 261 -22.63 -17.81 -3.53
CA ARG A 261 -23.01 -18.81 -2.54
C ARG A 261 -23.38 -18.22 -1.17
N TYR A 262 -23.14 -16.93 -0.96
CA TYR A 262 -23.46 -16.29 0.32
C TYR A 262 -24.00 -14.87 0.13
N THR A 263 -25.02 -14.53 0.91
CA THR A 263 -25.63 -13.21 0.87
C THR A 263 -25.19 -12.40 2.09
N ARG A 264 -25.00 -11.08 1.94
CA ARG A 264 -24.62 -10.18 3.06
C ARG A 264 -25.60 -10.27 4.24
N ALA A 265 -26.87 -10.55 3.95
CA ALA A 265 -27.92 -10.75 4.95
C ALA A 265 -27.75 -12.04 5.78
N GLU A 266 -27.23 -13.11 5.19
CA GLU A 266 -27.00 -14.39 5.88
C GLU A 266 -25.75 -14.32 6.77
N ALA A 267 -24.71 -13.62 6.31
CA ALA A 267 -23.47 -13.43 7.08
C ALA A 267 -23.61 -12.49 8.31
N THR A 268 -24.77 -11.84 8.48
CA THR A 268 -25.06 -10.94 9.63
C THR A 268 -25.95 -11.61 10.68
N GLN A 269 -26.44 -12.84 10.45
CA GLN A 269 -27.26 -13.56 11.42
C GLN A 269 -26.42 -14.16 12.56
N GLU A 270 -26.93 -14.12 13.80
CA GLU A 270 -26.24 -14.61 15.00
C GLU A 270 -25.88 -16.11 14.94
N ASP A 271 -26.64 -16.90 14.16
CA ASP A 271 -26.42 -18.33 13.97
C ASP A 271 -25.44 -18.67 12.82
N TYR A 272 -24.83 -17.67 12.17
CA TYR A 272 -23.91 -17.91 11.06
C TYR A 272 -22.56 -18.43 11.54
N VAL A 273 -22.34 -19.74 11.37
CA VAL A 273 -21.06 -20.39 11.66
C VAL A 273 -20.03 -19.97 10.61
N LYS A 274 -19.11 -19.10 11.00
CA LYS A 274 -17.95 -18.73 10.19
C LYS A 274 -17.13 -19.97 9.83
N MET A 275 -16.61 -20.02 8.61
CA MET A 275 -15.74 -21.09 8.15
C MET A 275 -14.37 -21.01 8.84
N ASP A 276 -13.87 -22.18 9.25
CA ASP A 276 -12.49 -22.41 9.71
C ASP A 276 -11.50 -22.47 8.54
#